data_AF-A0AB39NDD5-F1
#
_entry.id   AF-A0AB39NDD5-F1
#
_cell.length_a   1.000
_cell.length_b   1.000
_cell.length_c   1.000
_cell.angle_alpha   90.00
_cell.angle_beta   90.00
_cell.angle_gamma   90.00
#
_symmetry.space_group_name_H-M   'P 1'
#
loop_
_entity.id
_entity.type
_entity.pdbx_description
1 polymer ?
#
loop_
_entity_poly.entity_id
_entity_poly.type
_entity_poly.pdbx_seq_one_letter_code
_entity_poly.pdbx_strand_id
1 'polypeptide(L)' 'MASGTVKWFNSEKGFGFIEQDGGGPDVFAHYSEIKGSGYRELTEGEHVTFDIGQGQKGPQAQNIVRG' A
#
# COMPACT_ATOMS: atom_id res chain seq x y z
N MET A 1 9.92 -8.28 1.96
CA MET A 1 8.49 -8.27 2.31
C MET A 1 8.28 -7.71 3.70
N ALA A 2 7.61 -6.57 3.76
CA ALA A 2 7.04 -5.95 4.95
C ALA A 2 5.52 -6.21 4.98
N SER A 3 4.89 -5.89 6.10
CA SER A 3 3.44 -5.94 6.28
C SER A 3 2.93 -4.68 6.96
N GLY A 4 1.64 -4.43 6.82
CA GLY A 4 1.03 -3.23 7.38
C GLY A 4 -0.49 -3.20 7.19
N THR A 5 -1.09 -2.18 7.78
CA THR A 5 -2.53 -1.91 7.70
C THR A 5 -2.76 -0.70 6.82
N VAL A 6 -3.70 -0.80 5.88
CA VAL A 6 -4.09 0.31 5.01
C VAL A 6 -4.71 1.40 5.88
N LYS A 7 -4.01 2.53 6.00
CA LYS A 7 -4.43 3.66 6.83
C LYS A 7 -5.57 4.43 6.18
N TRP A 8 -5.48 4.59 4.87
CA TRP A 8 -6.56 5.10 4.02
C TRP A 8 -6.19 4.84 2.55
N PHE A 9 -7.21 4.76 1.69
CA PHE A 9 -7.03 4.69 0.24
C PHE A 9 -8.16 5.45 -0.45
N ASN A 10 -7.81 6.26 -1.44
CA ASN A 10 -8.79 6.95 -2.28
C ASN A 10 -8.86 6.22 -3.63
N SER A 11 -9.90 5.41 -3.82
CA SER A 11 -10.07 4.61 -5.05
C SER A 11 -10.28 5.46 -6.30
N GLU A 12 -10.89 6.64 -6.18
CA GLU A 12 -11.07 7.56 -7.31
C GLU A 12 -9.72 8.12 -7.81
N LYS A 13 -8.80 8.39 -6.89
CA LYS A 13 -7.46 8.90 -7.20
C LYS A 13 -6.40 7.80 -7.38
N GLY A 14 -6.70 6.57 -6.97
CA GLY A 14 -5.82 5.40 -7.12
C GLY A 14 -4.60 5.40 -6.20
N PHE A 15 -4.66 6.08 -5.04
CA PHE A 15 -3.56 6.07 -4.08
C PHE A 15 -4.01 6.21 -2.62
N GLY A 16 -3.12 5.83 -1.72
CA GLY A 16 -3.31 5.87 -0.28
C GLY A 16 -2.01 5.70 0.48
N PHE A 17 -2.12 5.33 1.75
CA PHE A 17 -0.98 5.04 2.63
C PHE A 17 -1.23 3.79 3.46
N ILE A 18 -0.14 3.08 3.76
CA ILE A 18 -0.10 1.90 4.61
C ILE A 18 0.73 2.24 5.85
N GLU A 19 0.18 1.98 7.03
CA GLU A 19 0.90 2.02 8.30
C GLU A 19 1.66 0.71 8.48
N GLN A 20 2.97 0.77 8.73
CA GLN A 20 3.82 -0.42 8.82
C GLN A 20 3.70 -1.10 10.18
N ASP A 21 3.59 -2.44 10.21
CA ASP A 21 3.51 -3.19 11.47
C ASP A 21 4.81 -3.08 12.29
N GLY A 22 5.95 -2.92 11.62
CA GLY A 22 7.26 -2.71 12.25
C GLY A 22 7.50 -1.28 12.76
N GLY A 23 6.51 -0.39 12.62
CA GLY A 23 6.66 1.04 12.83
C GLY A 23 7.48 1.73 11.73
N GLY A 24 7.70 3.04 11.87
CA GLY A 24 8.38 3.87 10.88
C GLY A 24 7.40 4.76 10.09
N PRO A 25 7.87 5.40 9.00
CA PRO A 25 7.03 6.29 8.20
C PRO A 25 5.87 5.55 7.52
N ASP A 26 4.74 6.23 7.32
CA ASP A 26 3.68 5.71 6.45
C ASP A 26 4.24 5.45 5.03
N VAL A 27 3.83 4.34 4.44
CA VAL A 27 4.31 3.91 3.11
C VAL A 27 3.27 4.28 2.06
N PHE A 28 3.70 5.00 1.02
CA PHE A 28 2.82 5.39 -0.07
C PHE A 28 2.37 4.16 -0.87
N ALA A 29 1.07 4.03 -1.13
CA ALA A 29 0.49 2.95 -1.92
C ALA A 29 -0.18 3.51 -3.18
N HIS A 30 0.18 2.97 -4.35
CA HIS A 30 -0.42 3.32 -5.63
C HIS A 30 -1.08 2.09 -6.26
N TYR A 31 -2.22 2.28 -6.95
CA TYR A 31 -2.99 1.17 -7.51
C TYR A 31 -2.20 0.29 -8.49
N SER A 32 -1.19 0.86 -9.17
CA SER A 32 -0.34 0.12 -10.11
C SER A 32 0.41 -1.03 -9.44
N GLU A 33 0.72 -0.89 -8.15
CA GLU A 33 1.52 -1.83 -7.38
C GLU A 33 0.68 -2.96 -6.77
N ILE A 34 -0.65 -2.84 -6.79
CA ILE A 34 -1.58 -3.85 -6.27
C ILE A 34 -1.60 -5.05 -7.22
N LYS A 35 -1.25 -6.22 -6.70
CA LYS A 35 -1.31 -7.49 -7.42
C LYS A 35 -2.76 -7.95 -7.61
N GLY A 36 -3.03 -8.51 -8.78
CA GLY A 36 -4.32 -9.04 -9.17
C GLY A 36 -4.86 -8.43 -10.47
N SER A 37 -5.95 -9.01 -10.94
CA SER A 37 -6.72 -8.56 -12.11
C SER A 37 -7.98 -7.81 -11.68
N GLY A 38 -8.49 -6.94 -12.56
CA GLY A 38 -9.72 -6.19 -12.29
C GLY A 38 -9.45 -4.89 -11.54
N TYR A 39 -10.42 -4.47 -10.72
CA TYR A 39 -10.36 -3.22 -9.97
C TYR A 39 -9.31 -3.32 -8.86
N ARG A 40 -8.35 -2.38 -8.86
CA ARG A 40 -7.18 -2.36 -7.96
C ARG A 40 -7.36 -1.27 -6.92
N GLU A 41 -7.97 -1.64 -5.81
CA GLU A 41 -8.13 -0.78 -4.65
C GLU A 41 -7.72 -1.50 -3.37
N LEU A 42 -7.54 -0.69 -2.33
CA LEU A 42 -7.32 -1.13 -0.95
C LEU A 42 -8.44 -0.55 -0.08
N THR A 43 -8.81 -1.28 0.96
CA THR A 43 -9.82 -0.84 1.94
C THR A 43 -9.13 -0.33 3.20
N GLU A 44 -9.62 0.75 3.80
CA GLU A 44 -9.12 1.19 5.11
C GLU A 44 -9.26 0.08 6.16
N GLY A 45 -8.20 -0.16 6.94
CA GLY A 45 -8.10 -1.26 7.90
C GLY A 45 -7.72 -2.61 7.31
N GLU A 46 -7.59 -2.74 5.98
CA GLU A 46 -7.15 -3.97 5.33
C GLU A 46 -5.68 -4.27 5.63
N HIS A 47 -5.37 -5.53 5.95
CA HIS A 47 -3.99 -5.97 6.15
C HIS A 47 -3.37 -6.38 4.81
N VAL A 48 -2.15 -5.94 4.56
CA VAL A 48 -1.46 -6.14 3.29
C VAL A 48 0.01 -6.50 3.52
N THR A 49 0.57 -7.23 2.55
CA THR A 49 2.01 -7.49 2.45
C THR A 49 2.58 -6.83 1.20
N PHE A 50 3.80 -6.32 1.27
CA PHE A 50 4.40 -5.54 0.19
C PHE A 50 5.92 -5.51 0.30
N ASP A 51 6.60 -5.09 -0.76
CA ASP A 51 8.00 -4.71 -0.71
C ASP A 51 8.14 -3.20 -0.54
N ILE A 52 9.11 -2.75 0.27
CA ILE A 52 9.39 -1.33 0.46
C ILE A 52 10.41 -0.90 -0.58
N GLY A 53 9.99 -0.01 -1.49
CA GLY A 53 10.86 0.70 -2.41
C GLY A 53 10.99 2.18 -2.04
N GLN A 54 11.85 2.89 -2.76
CA GLN A 54 11.96 4.34 -2.67
C GLN A 54 11.21 4.99 -3.83
N GLY A 55 10.28 5.90 -3.53
CA GLY A 55 9.59 6.75 -4.50
C GLY A 55 10.02 8.21 -4.39
N GLN A 56 9.47 9.06 -5.27
CA GLN A 56 9.77 10.50 -5.29
C GLN A 56 9.39 11.24 -4.00
N LYS A 57 8.47 10.68 -3.21
CA LYS A 57 7.91 11.30 -1.99
C LYS A 57 8.26 10.54 -0.71
N GLY A 58 9.24 9.63 -0.75
CA GLY A 58 9.58 8.76 0.38
C GLY A 58 9.30 7.28 0.09
N PRO A 59 9.16 6.45 1.14
CA PRO A 59 8.88 5.02 1.00
C PRO A 59 7.61 4.77 0.18
N GLN A 60 7.66 3.83 -0.75
CA GLN A 60 6.51 3.35 -1.52
C GLN A 60 6.37 1.83 -1.41
N ALA A 61 5.13 1.35 -1.37
CA ALA A 61 4.81 -0.06 -1.36
C ALA A 61 4.78 -0.57 -2.80
N GLN A 62 5.54 -1.63 -3.06
CA GLN A 62 5.59 -2.34 -4.34
C GLN A 62 5.05 -3.75 -4.15
N ASN A 63 4.57 -4.37 -5.23
CA ASN A 63 4.05 -5.73 -5.22
C ASN A 63 3.02 -5.99 -4.11
N ILE A 64 2.09 -5.07 -3.89
CA ILE A 64 1.13 -5.13 -2.79
C ILE A 64 0.21 -6.35 -2.98
N VAL A 65 0.19 -7.24 -1.99
CA VAL A 65 -0.68 -8.40 -1.92
C VAL A 65 -1.62 -8.20 -0.74
N ARG A 66 -2.93 -8.28 -1.03
CA ARG A 66 -4.00 -8.23 -0.04
C ARG A 66 -4.03 -9.52 0.77
N GLY A 67 -4.18 -9.42 2.08
CA GLY A 67 -4.29 -10.55 3.01
C GLY A 67 -5.56 -11.38 2.80
#